data_AF-A0A238Y086-F1
#
_entry.id   AF-A0A238Y086-F1
#
_cell.length_a   1.000
_cell.length_b   1.000
_cell.length_c   1.000
_cell.angle_alpha   90.00
_cell.angle_beta   90.00
_cell.angle_gamma   90.00
#
_symmetry.space_group_name_H-M   'P 1'
#
loop_
_entity.id
_entity.type
_entity.pdbx_description
1 polymer ?
#
loop_
_entity_poly.entity_id
_entity_poly.type
_entity_poly.pdbx_seq_one_letter_code
_entity_poly.pdbx_strand_id
1 'polypeptide(L)'
;MIEASDTGSAEAAEGRRRDFWPDDESGRKLPSPKLLMGAVAALVAVVVAVVAVVLLTGGGDEAKPQQRAVPTAYAPDYLGEGFAKLASRTKDARPITEGEAFSTKTLKSGKYTFTLAESKLSSDCKAATWGGRLQGDLAKYQCSQIARAAYVSADKKHVGQFAVINLVSEEGVKQILRDLEPATGAGWVSPLQPKGVPAFGPGFSAAYTKTYGHYAVVTWVERAGGAQPASLNEMIDVSLVVENAADFLYGRLDLVSGAKAGQ
;
A
#
# COMPACT_ATOMS: atom_id res chain seq x y z
N MET A 1 38.94 9.29 64.23
CA MET A 1 39.97 8.77 63.32
C MET A 1 39.21 8.21 62.12
N ILE A 2 39.20 8.82 60.92
CA ILE A 2 40.33 8.95 59.95
C ILE A 2 40.87 7.52 59.70
N GLU A 3 40.91 6.87 58.53
CA GLU A 3 40.93 7.18 57.08
C GLU A 3 40.51 5.87 56.35
N ALA A 4 39.79 5.88 55.22
CA ALA A 4 40.23 5.99 53.83
C ALA A 4 41.25 4.92 53.35
N SER A 5 40.75 4.09 52.41
CA SER A 5 41.36 3.62 51.15
C SER A 5 42.81 3.13 51.12
N ASP A 6 43.03 1.90 50.64
CA ASP A 6 43.66 1.71 49.31
C ASP A 6 43.51 0.27 48.78
N THR A 7 43.56 0.20 47.46
CA THR A 7 43.58 -0.90 46.51
C THR A 7 44.92 -1.65 46.46
N GLY A 8 44.93 -2.89 45.96
CA GLY A 8 46.18 -3.59 45.66
C GLY A 8 45.97 -4.97 45.03
N SER A 9 46.26 -5.06 43.73
CA SER A 9 46.34 -6.28 42.91
C SER A 9 47.39 -7.27 43.43
N ALA A 10 47.18 -8.57 43.17
CA ALA A 10 48.27 -9.54 43.14
C ALA A 10 48.00 -10.65 42.11
N GLU A 11 49.07 -11.00 41.40
CA GLU A 11 49.22 -12.00 40.36
C GLU A 11 49.04 -13.45 40.86
N ALA A 12 49.00 -14.35 39.87
CA ALA A 12 48.75 -15.78 39.93
C ALA A 12 49.77 -16.61 40.73
N ALA A 13 49.33 -17.77 41.26
CA ALA A 13 50.06 -19.04 41.18
C ALA A 13 49.26 -20.27 41.68
N GLU A 14 49.47 -21.37 40.95
CA GLU A 14 49.42 -22.80 41.33
C GLU A 14 48.11 -23.55 41.59
N GLY A 15 47.97 -24.74 40.93
CA GLY A 15 47.12 -25.80 41.48
C GLY A 15 46.56 -26.92 40.59
N ARG A 16 47.37 -27.67 39.84
CA ARG A 16 47.36 -29.16 39.71
C ARG A 16 46.01 -29.93 39.46
N ARG A 17 45.83 -30.53 38.27
CA ARG A 17 45.21 -31.88 37.99
C ARG A 17 45.17 -32.17 36.47
N ARG A 18 46.01 -33.06 35.92
CA ARG A 18 45.82 -34.52 35.64
C ARG A 18 44.70 -34.90 34.66
N ASP A 19 45.12 -35.12 33.41
CA ASP A 19 44.96 -36.29 32.50
C ASP A 19 43.63 -37.08 32.47
N PHE A 20 42.97 -37.05 31.29
CA PHE A 20 42.22 -38.19 30.75
C PHE A 20 42.10 -38.06 29.22
N TRP A 21 43.11 -38.54 28.50
CA TRP A 21 42.98 -38.89 27.08
C TRP A 21 43.45 -40.34 26.92
N PRO A 22 42.66 -41.23 26.31
CA PRO A 22 43.10 -42.59 26.03
C PRO A 22 44.02 -42.64 24.81
N ASP A 23 45.05 -43.48 24.90
CA ASP A 23 46.03 -43.76 23.85
C ASP A 23 45.41 -44.34 22.57
N ASP A 24 46.05 -44.01 21.45
CA ASP A 24 45.76 -44.48 20.09
C ASP A 24 46.08 -45.98 19.95
N GLU A 25 45.06 -46.79 19.67
CA GLU A 25 45.23 -48.13 19.11
C GLU A 25 44.65 -48.24 17.69
N SER A 26 45.56 -48.42 16.75
CA SER A 26 45.54 -49.33 15.59
C SER A 26 44.33 -49.37 14.63
N GLY A 27 44.65 -49.10 13.35
CA GLY A 27 44.16 -49.91 12.24
C GLY A 27 42.85 -49.50 11.55
N ARG A 28 42.91 -48.49 10.66
CA ARG A 28 41.97 -48.38 9.53
C ARG A 28 42.72 -48.37 8.20
N LYS A 29 42.53 -49.44 7.42
CA LYS A 29 43.02 -49.57 6.05
C LYS A 29 42.42 -48.42 5.20
N LEU A 30 43.29 -47.58 4.64
CA LEU A 30 42.89 -46.57 3.67
C LEU A 30 42.29 -47.27 2.43
N PRO A 31 41.10 -46.89 1.94
CA PRO A 31 40.53 -47.47 0.73
C PRO A 31 41.39 -47.13 -0.49
N SER A 32 41.44 -48.05 -1.45
CA SER A 32 42.30 -47.97 -2.62
C SER A 32 42.00 -46.72 -3.47
N PRO A 33 43.01 -46.11 -4.13
CA PRO A 33 42.88 -44.85 -4.87
C PRO A 33 41.86 -44.89 -6.03
N LYS A 34 41.48 -46.08 -6.50
CA LYS A 34 40.43 -46.28 -7.51
C LYS A 34 39.01 -46.01 -6.96
N LEU A 35 38.79 -46.26 -5.67
CA LEU A 35 37.51 -45.96 -4.99
C LEU A 35 37.36 -44.46 -4.70
N LEU A 36 38.47 -43.75 -4.42
CA LEU A 36 38.47 -42.31 -4.24
C LEU A 36 38.23 -41.57 -5.56
N MET A 37 38.83 -42.02 -6.66
CA MET A 37 38.61 -41.45 -8.00
C MET A 37 37.16 -41.68 -8.50
N GLY A 38 36.58 -42.86 -8.21
CA GLY A 38 35.16 -43.14 -8.51
C GLY A 38 34.19 -42.29 -7.69
N ALA A 39 34.49 -42.05 -6.41
CA ALA A 39 33.69 -41.19 -5.55
C ALA A 39 33.75 -39.72 -5.97
N VAL A 40 34.92 -39.22 -6.38
CA VAL A 40 35.08 -37.85 -6.89
C VAL A 40 34.35 -37.66 -8.23
N ALA A 41 34.44 -38.62 -9.15
CA ALA A 41 33.73 -38.55 -10.43
C ALA A 41 32.20 -38.56 -10.26
N ALA A 42 31.68 -39.39 -9.35
CA ALA A 42 30.27 -39.42 -9.01
C ALA A 42 29.80 -38.09 -8.37
N LEU A 43 30.61 -37.51 -7.48
CA LEU A 43 30.29 -36.25 -6.82
C LEU A 43 30.30 -35.06 -7.80
N VAL A 44 31.26 -35.04 -8.73
CA VAL A 44 31.28 -34.05 -9.83
C VAL A 44 30.08 -34.21 -10.75
N ALA A 45 29.70 -35.44 -11.10
CA ALA A 45 28.51 -35.70 -11.92
C ALA A 45 27.21 -35.24 -11.22
N VAL A 46 27.09 -35.45 -9.90
CA VAL A 46 25.96 -34.94 -9.10
C VAL A 46 25.95 -33.41 -9.06
N VAL A 47 27.10 -32.77 -8.86
CA VAL A 47 27.19 -31.29 -8.88
C VAL A 47 26.82 -30.75 -10.26
N VAL A 48 27.30 -31.35 -11.35
CA VAL A 48 26.94 -30.93 -12.71
C VAL A 48 25.46 -31.17 -12.99
N ALA A 49 24.88 -32.28 -12.53
CA ALA A 49 23.45 -32.54 -12.66
C ALA A 49 22.60 -31.55 -11.84
N VAL A 50 23.02 -31.20 -10.62
CA VAL A 50 22.37 -30.18 -9.80
C VAL A 50 22.49 -28.79 -10.45
N VAL A 51 23.66 -28.42 -10.97
CA VAL A 51 23.87 -27.17 -11.70
C VAL A 51 23.02 -27.15 -12.98
N ALA A 52 22.96 -28.24 -13.73
CA ALA A 52 22.12 -28.35 -14.92
C ALA A 52 20.63 -28.24 -14.56
N VAL A 53 20.17 -28.89 -13.50
CA VAL A 53 18.79 -28.74 -13.00
C VAL A 53 18.54 -27.30 -12.58
N VAL A 54 19.43 -26.66 -11.82
CA VAL A 54 19.29 -25.25 -11.41
C VAL A 54 19.30 -24.28 -12.61
N LEU A 55 20.09 -24.56 -13.65
CA LEU A 55 20.11 -23.75 -14.87
C LEU A 55 18.89 -24.01 -15.78
N LEU A 56 18.33 -25.23 -15.76
CA LEU A 56 17.14 -25.59 -16.53
C LEU A 56 15.84 -25.25 -15.80
N THR A 57 15.83 -25.13 -14.47
CA THR A 57 14.68 -24.72 -13.65
C THR A 57 14.74 -23.25 -13.21
N GLY A 58 15.92 -22.62 -13.25
CA GLY A 58 16.15 -21.22 -12.87
C GLY A 58 15.86 -20.18 -13.94
N GLY A 59 15.25 -20.58 -15.07
CA GLY A 59 14.77 -19.69 -16.13
C GLY A 59 13.33 -19.20 -15.94
N GLY A 60 12.77 -19.33 -14.73
CA GLY A 60 11.54 -18.65 -14.38
C GLY A 60 11.87 -17.23 -13.96
N ASP A 61 11.43 -16.24 -14.73
CA ASP A 61 11.21 -14.88 -14.23
C ASP A 61 10.32 -14.97 -12.98
N GLU A 62 10.93 -15.16 -11.81
CA GLU A 62 10.30 -14.88 -10.54
C GLU A 62 10.05 -13.38 -10.54
N ALA A 63 8.85 -13.00 -11.00
CA ALA A 63 8.34 -11.65 -10.89
C ALA A 63 8.51 -11.24 -9.43
N LYS A 64 9.50 -10.37 -9.16
CA LYS A 64 9.68 -9.74 -7.85
C LYS A 64 8.30 -9.29 -7.38
N PRO A 65 7.88 -9.58 -6.13
CA PRO A 65 6.57 -9.19 -5.65
C PRO A 65 6.35 -7.71 -5.96
N GLN A 66 5.42 -7.38 -6.86
CA GLN A 66 5.12 -5.99 -7.14
C GLN A 66 4.62 -5.39 -5.83
N GLN A 67 5.43 -4.49 -5.26
CA GLN A 67 5.07 -3.79 -4.05
C GLN A 67 3.79 -3.00 -4.33
N ARG A 68 2.73 -3.32 -3.58
CA ARG A 68 1.45 -2.64 -3.73
C ARG A 68 1.62 -1.19 -3.30
N ALA A 69 1.04 -0.28 -4.08
CA ALA A 69 1.02 1.13 -3.74
C ALA A 69 0.14 1.36 -2.49
N VAL A 70 0.70 2.05 -1.51
CA VAL A 70 0.07 2.54 -0.28
C VAL A 70 0.62 3.94 0.01
N PRO A 71 -0.17 4.86 0.59
CA PRO A 71 0.32 6.18 0.90
C PRO A 71 1.38 6.17 2.00
N THR A 72 2.36 7.07 1.86
CA THR A 72 3.36 7.36 2.89
C THR A 72 2.79 8.26 3.98
N ALA A 73 1.96 9.22 3.59
CA ALA A 73 1.24 10.11 4.51
C ALA A 73 -0.26 9.89 4.38
N TYR A 74 -0.95 9.73 5.51
CA TYR A 74 -2.40 9.49 5.54
C TYR A 74 -3.08 10.44 6.52
N ALA A 75 -4.15 11.09 6.07
CA ALA A 75 -4.95 12.02 6.87
C ALA A 75 -6.45 11.77 6.66
N PRO A 76 -7.11 11.02 7.56
CA PRO A 76 -8.54 10.78 7.50
C PRO A 76 -9.35 11.88 8.20
N ASP A 77 -10.51 12.19 7.63
CA ASP A 77 -11.56 13.01 8.23
C ASP A 77 -12.84 12.18 8.40
N TYR A 78 -13.18 11.97 9.66
CA TYR A 78 -14.32 11.18 10.09
C TYR A 78 -15.58 12.02 10.35
N LEU A 79 -15.49 13.35 10.31
CA LEU A 79 -16.54 14.20 10.88
C LEU A 79 -17.81 14.24 10.02
N GLY A 80 -17.65 14.22 8.69
CA GLY A 80 -18.80 14.25 7.78
C GLY A 80 -19.56 15.57 7.79
N GLU A 81 -18.89 16.67 8.16
CA GLU A 81 -19.50 17.99 8.28
C GLU A 81 -20.17 18.41 6.97
N GLY A 82 -21.40 18.92 7.07
CA GLY A 82 -22.20 19.33 5.90
C GLY A 82 -22.92 18.19 5.16
N PHE A 83 -22.57 16.92 5.39
CA PHE A 83 -23.11 15.77 4.64
C PHE A 83 -24.10 14.89 5.41
N ALA A 84 -24.58 15.33 6.58
CA ALA A 84 -25.48 14.54 7.43
C ALA A 84 -26.78 14.09 6.73
N LYS A 85 -27.31 14.88 5.79
CA LYS A 85 -28.50 14.50 4.99
C LYS A 85 -28.24 13.34 4.03
N LEU A 86 -26.96 13.07 3.71
CA LEU A 86 -26.50 11.93 2.94
C LEU A 86 -25.94 10.80 3.83
N ALA A 87 -26.13 10.82 5.16
CA ALA A 87 -25.52 9.83 6.06
C ALA A 87 -25.97 8.37 5.82
N SER A 88 -27.04 8.14 5.07
CA SER A 88 -27.51 6.79 4.70
C SER A 88 -27.89 6.72 3.23
N ARG A 89 -27.55 5.60 2.58
CA ARG A 89 -27.99 5.28 1.21
C ARG A 89 -29.52 5.21 1.08
N THR A 90 -30.25 5.04 2.17
CA THR A 90 -31.72 5.14 2.13
C THR A 90 -32.22 6.55 1.87
N LYS A 91 -31.41 7.58 2.16
CA LYS A 91 -31.69 8.99 1.85
C LYS A 91 -31.31 9.35 0.42
N ASP A 92 -30.34 8.65 -0.16
CA ASP A 92 -30.01 8.73 -1.58
C ASP A 92 -29.77 7.33 -2.17
N ALA A 93 -30.83 6.70 -2.67
CA ALA A 93 -30.76 5.36 -3.23
C ALA A 93 -30.32 5.32 -4.70
N ARG A 94 -30.13 6.49 -5.33
CA ARG A 94 -29.81 6.56 -6.76
C ARG A 94 -28.36 6.08 -6.97
N PRO A 95 -28.10 5.16 -7.91
CA PRO A 95 -26.74 4.71 -8.20
C PRO A 95 -25.88 5.88 -8.69
N ILE A 96 -24.58 5.81 -8.44
CA ILE A 96 -23.59 6.66 -9.07
C ILE A 96 -23.54 6.29 -10.56
N THR A 97 -23.47 7.30 -11.42
CA THR A 97 -23.36 7.20 -12.87
C THR A 97 -22.01 7.74 -13.34
N GLU A 98 -21.53 7.29 -14.49
CA GLU A 98 -20.30 7.84 -15.06
C GLU A 98 -20.45 9.32 -15.44
N GLY A 99 -21.65 9.68 -15.91
CA GLY A 99 -21.97 11.03 -16.36
C GLY A 99 -21.87 12.08 -15.25
N GLU A 100 -22.20 11.72 -14.00
CA GLU A 100 -22.02 12.64 -12.89
C GLU A 100 -20.60 12.60 -12.30
N ALA A 101 -20.08 11.39 -12.03
CA ALA A 101 -18.83 11.22 -11.26
C ALA A 101 -17.59 11.65 -12.04
N PHE A 102 -17.68 11.64 -13.37
CA PHE A 102 -16.57 11.97 -14.27
C PHE A 102 -16.95 13.05 -15.29
N SER A 103 -17.97 13.87 -15.00
CA SER A 103 -18.37 15.01 -15.84
C SER A 103 -17.21 15.99 -16.05
N THR A 104 -16.54 16.35 -14.95
CA THR A 104 -15.43 17.31 -14.96
C THR A 104 -14.14 16.63 -15.42
N LYS A 105 -13.72 16.93 -16.65
CA LYS A 105 -12.47 16.38 -17.23
C LYS A 105 -11.22 17.13 -16.81
N THR A 106 -11.36 18.36 -16.33
CA THR A 106 -10.25 19.23 -15.94
C THR A 106 -10.51 19.81 -14.57
N LEU A 107 -9.60 19.57 -13.64
CA LEU A 107 -9.65 20.10 -12.27
C LEU A 107 -8.61 21.21 -12.13
N LYS A 108 -8.97 22.30 -11.45
CA LYS A 108 -8.10 23.45 -11.25
C LYS A 108 -8.23 23.98 -9.82
N SER A 109 -7.10 24.27 -9.20
CA SER A 109 -7.03 25.06 -7.97
C SER A 109 -5.65 25.68 -7.83
N GLY A 110 -5.59 26.96 -7.45
CA GLY A 110 -4.35 27.73 -7.40
C GLY A 110 -3.57 27.64 -8.72
N LYS A 111 -2.32 27.21 -8.65
CA LYS A 111 -1.42 27.04 -9.82
C LYS A 111 -1.54 25.67 -10.51
N TYR A 112 -2.28 24.74 -9.94
CA TYR A 112 -2.34 23.36 -10.41
C TYR A 112 -3.54 23.15 -11.33
N THR A 113 -3.29 22.46 -12.44
CA THR A 113 -4.33 22.00 -13.37
C THR A 113 -4.10 20.52 -13.65
N PHE A 114 -5.14 19.72 -13.47
CA PHE A 114 -5.16 18.29 -13.70
C PHE A 114 -6.17 17.92 -14.78
N THR A 115 -5.85 16.92 -15.59
CA THR A 115 -6.75 16.37 -16.61
C THR A 115 -7.04 14.90 -16.31
N LEU A 116 -8.29 14.50 -16.48
CA LEU A 116 -8.74 13.11 -16.34
C LEU A 116 -8.05 12.24 -17.40
N ALA A 117 -7.28 11.26 -16.96
CA ALA A 117 -6.60 10.32 -17.83
C ALA A 117 -7.38 9.02 -18.02
N GLU A 118 -8.01 8.52 -16.95
CA GLU A 118 -8.85 7.33 -16.98
C GLU A 118 -9.87 7.40 -15.86
N SER A 119 -11.04 6.82 -16.10
CA SER A 119 -12.09 6.67 -15.10
C SER A 119 -12.71 5.28 -15.19
N LYS A 120 -13.15 4.76 -14.04
CA LYS A 120 -13.80 3.45 -13.95
C LYS A 120 -14.86 3.45 -12.87
N LEU A 121 -16.08 3.11 -13.23
CA LEU A 121 -17.14 2.79 -12.29
C LEU A 121 -17.28 1.27 -12.17
N SER A 122 -17.18 0.73 -10.96
CA SER A 122 -17.27 -0.72 -10.69
C SER A 122 -18.38 -1.01 -9.69
N SER A 123 -19.23 -1.98 -9.98
CA SER A 123 -20.13 -2.59 -8.97
C SER A 123 -19.45 -3.72 -8.20
N ASP A 124 -18.34 -4.26 -8.72
CA ASP A 124 -17.48 -5.19 -7.98
C ASP A 124 -16.47 -4.38 -7.15
N CYS A 125 -16.82 -4.12 -5.89
CA CYS A 125 -15.97 -3.40 -4.94
C CYS A 125 -14.69 -4.19 -4.59
N LYS A 126 -14.73 -5.52 -4.69
CA LYS A 126 -13.59 -6.39 -4.41
C LYS A 126 -12.54 -6.28 -5.50
N ALA A 127 -12.94 -6.21 -6.76
CA ALA A 127 -12.03 -6.00 -7.90
C ALA A 127 -11.38 -4.59 -7.93
N ALA A 128 -11.97 -3.62 -7.23
CA ALA A 128 -11.46 -2.25 -7.14
C ALA A 128 -10.56 -2.00 -5.92
N THR A 129 -10.37 -3.00 -5.06
CA THR A 129 -9.57 -2.91 -3.82
C THR A 129 -8.71 -4.16 -3.64
N TRP A 130 -7.83 -4.16 -2.65
CA TRP A 130 -7.10 -5.34 -2.21
C TRP A 130 -7.01 -5.37 -0.69
N GLY A 131 -6.74 -6.55 -0.12
CA GLY A 131 -6.64 -6.75 1.33
C GLY A 131 -7.92 -7.38 1.89
N GLY A 132 -7.77 -8.53 2.56
CA GLY A 132 -8.92 -9.34 2.98
C GLY A 132 -9.78 -8.65 4.04
N ARG A 133 -9.17 -7.87 4.94
CA ARG A 133 -9.89 -7.15 6.00
C ARG A 133 -10.73 -6.03 5.39
N LEU A 134 -10.14 -5.16 4.56
CA LEU A 134 -10.87 -4.12 3.84
C LEU A 134 -12.01 -4.70 3.00
N GLN A 135 -11.75 -5.75 2.23
CA GLN A 135 -12.78 -6.40 1.39
C GLN A 135 -13.90 -7.02 2.23
N GLY A 136 -13.59 -7.56 3.41
CA GLY A 136 -14.58 -8.06 4.36
C GLY A 136 -15.49 -6.95 4.89
N ASP A 137 -14.91 -5.83 5.32
CA ASP A 137 -15.70 -4.69 5.80
C ASP A 137 -16.48 -4.01 4.66
N LEU A 138 -15.95 -3.94 3.44
CA LEU A 138 -16.70 -3.48 2.27
C LEU A 138 -17.96 -4.33 2.03
N ALA A 139 -17.86 -5.66 2.18
CA ALA A 139 -19.02 -6.54 2.08
C ALA A 139 -20.00 -6.33 3.25
N LYS A 140 -19.48 -6.24 4.48
CA LYS A 140 -20.26 -6.01 5.70
C LYS A 140 -21.10 -4.72 5.62
N TYR A 141 -20.51 -3.63 5.16
CA TYR A 141 -21.18 -2.33 4.98
C TYR A 141 -21.80 -2.16 3.59
N GLN A 142 -21.99 -3.28 2.88
CA GLN A 142 -22.73 -3.38 1.62
C GLN A 142 -22.28 -2.37 0.57
N CYS A 143 -20.97 -2.30 0.31
CA CYS A 143 -20.43 -1.55 -0.80
C CYS A 143 -21.16 -1.93 -2.10
N SER A 144 -21.72 -0.92 -2.76
CA SER A 144 -22.51 -1.09 -3.98
C SER A 144 -21.74 -0.68 -5.23
N GLN A 145 -20.91 0.37 -5.12
CA GLN A 145 -20.15 0.92 -6.22
C GLN A 145 -18.84 1.53 -5.71
N ILE A 146 -17.79 1.43 -6.53
CA ILE A 146 -16.58 2.24 -6.38
C ILE A 146 -16.34 2.97 -7.70
N ALA A 147 -16.44 4.30 -7.67
CA ALA A 147 -16.00 5.18 -8.74
C ALA A 147 -14.52 5.48 -8.54
N ARG A 148 -13.68 5.31 -9.56
CA ARG A 148 -12.25 5.64 -9.54
C ARG A 148 -11.89 6.50 -10.73
N ALA A 149 -11.00 7.45 -10.52
CA ALA A 149 -10.44 8.29 -11.57
C ALA A 149 -8.94 8.51 -11.34
N ALA A 150 -8.19 8.51 -12.43
CA ALA A 150 -6.79 8.91 -12.46
C ALA A 150 -6.67 10.24 -13.19
N TYR A 151 -5.92 11.16 -12.59
CA TYR A 151 -5.66 12.50 -13.08
C TYR A 151 -4.15 12.71 -13.24
N VAL A 152 -3.77 13.51 -14.24
CA VAL A 152 -2.39 13.93 -14.46
C VAL A 152 -2.31 15.44 -14.54
N SER A 153 -1.32 16.01 -13.87
CA SER A 153 -1.00 17.44 -13.94
C SER A 153 -0.59 17.85 -15.35
N ALA A 154 -0.81 19.12 -15.70
CA ALA A 154 -0.48 19.66 -17.01
C ALA A 154 1.03 19.54 -17.36
N ASP A 155 1.91 19.68 -16.35
CA ASP A 155 3.36 19.51 -16.48
C ASP A 155 3.83 18.05 -16.29
N LYS A 156 2.89 17.13 -16.05
CA LYS A 156 3.10 15.69 -15.80
C LYS A 156 4.00 15.38 -14.60
N LYS A 157 4.21 16.32 -13.69
CA LYS A 157 5.04 16.10 -12.48
C LYS A 157 4.27 15.49 -11.32
N HIS A 158 2.95 15.49 -11.41
CA HIS A 158 2.04 14.94 -10.41
C HIS A 158 0.98 14.08 -11.05
N VAL A 159 0.62 13.01 -10.34
CA VAL A 159 -0.50 12.12 -10.65
C VAL A 159 -1.41 12.03 -9.44
N GLY A 160 -2.71 11.94 -9.69
CA GLY A 160 -3.74 11.89 -8.66
C GLY A 160 -4.68 10.72 -8.90
N GLN A 161 -5.03 10.02 -7.84
CA GLN A 161 -6.08 9.03 -7.79
C GLN A 161 -7.22 9.60 -6.97
N PHE A 162 -8.42 9.47 -7.50
CA PHE A 162 -9.65 9.83 -6.81
C PHE A 162 -10.54 8.58 -6.75
N ALA A 163 -11.13 8.30 -5.59
CA ALA A 163 -12.11 7.24 -5.45
C ALA A 163 -13.28 7.63 -4.56
N VAL A 164 -14.47 7.15 -4.92
CA VAL A 164 -15.69 7.26 -4.09
C VAL A 164 -16.24 5.87 -3.88
N ILE A 165 -16.36 5.46 -2.61
CA ILE A 165 -16.91 4.15 -2.21
C ILE A 165 -18.33 4.39 -1.68
N ASN A 166 -19.33 3.81 -2.36
CA ASN A 166 -20.74 3.94 -2.01
C ASN A 166 -21.18 2.80 -1.06
N LEU A 167 -21.34 3.13 0.23
CA LEU A 167 -21.68 2.21 1.32
C LEU A 167 -23.13 2.36 1.77
N VAL A 168 -23.57 1.52 2.70
CA VAL A 168 -24.94 1.61 3.24
C VAL A 168 -25.15 2.83 4.16
N SER A 169 -24.10 3.23 4.88
CA SER A 169 -24.16 4.28 5.90
C SER A 169 -22.81 4.94 6.16
N GLU A 170 -22.86 6.11 6.79
CA GLU A 170 -21.71 6.85 7.31
C GLU A 170 -20.89 6.06 8.34
N GLU A 171 -21.54 5.21 9.14
CA GLU A 171 -20.83 4.30 10.05
C GLU A 171 -19.90 3.36 9.28
N GLY A 172 -20.38 2.83 8.16
CA GLY A 172 -19.57 2.04 7.23
C GLY A 172 -18.41 2.86 6.67
N VAL A 173 -18.66 4.10 6.27
CA VAL A 173 -17.60 5.01 5.79
C VAL A 173 -16.51 5.18 6.83
N LYS A 174 -16.87 5.52 8.06
CA LYS A 174 -15.93 5.68 9.18
C LYS A 174 -15.10 4.41 9.42
N GLN A 175 -15.70 3.23 9.30
CA GLN A 175 -14.97 1.98 9.41
C GLN A 175 -14.02 1.74 8.24
N ILE A 176 -14.45 2.00 7.01
CA ILE A 176 -13.59 1.88 5.82
C ILE A 176 -12.41 2.86 5.91
N LEU A 177 -12.60 4.09 6.40
CA LEU A 177 -11.49 5.03 6.58
C LEU A 177 -10.47 4.55 7.63
N ARG A 178 -10.90 3.79 8.66
CA ARG A 178 -9.98 3.15 9.60
C ARG A 178 -9.21 1.99 8.96
N ASP A 179 -9.84 1.25 8.06
CA ASP A 179 -9.17 0.18 7.32
C ASP A 179 -8.17 0.72 6.29
N LEU A 180 -8.47 1.89 5.73
CA LEU A 180 -7.54 2.66 4.91
C LEU A 180 -6.48 3.40 5.75
N GLU A 181 -6.19 3.01 6.98
CA GLU A 181 -4.97 3.44 7.66
C GLU A 181 -3.83 2.48 7.25
N PRO A 182 -2.78 2.95 6.54
CA PRO A 182 -1.67 2.10 6.10
C PRO A 182 -1.06 1.27 7.23
N ALA A 183 -0.97 1.83 8.45
CA ALA A 183 -0.40 1.13 9.60
C ALA A 183 -1.18 -0.13 10.01
N THR A 184 -2.45 -0.26 9.61
CA THR A 184 -3.28 -1.45 9.92
C THR A 184 -3.04 -2.62 8.98
N GLY A 185 -2.47 -2.39 7.79
CA GLY A 185 -2.29 -3.42 6.76
C GLY A 185 -3.61 -4.05 6.26
N ALA A 186 -4.77 -3.40 6.46
CA ALA A 186 -6.07 -4.01 6.17
C ALA A 186 -6.36 -4.14 4.66
N GLY A 187 -5.80 -3.23 3.86
CA GLY A 187 -6.03 -3.16 2.43
C GLY A 187 -5.91 -1.74 1.88
N TRP A 188 -6.09 -1.59 0.57
CA TRP A 188 -6.17 -0.28 -0.07
C TRP A 188 -7.06 -0.29 -1.31
N VAL A 189 -7.40 0.90 -1.81
CA VAL A 189 -8.01 1.07 -3.13
C VAL A 189 -6.97 0.83 -4.21
N SER A 190 -7.30 0.03 -5.22
CA SER A 190 -6.39 -0.23 -6.34
C SER A 190 -6.31 1.00 -7.25
N PRO A 191 -5.12 1.60 -7.49
CA PRO A 191 -4.99 2.75 -8.38
C PRO A 191 -5.27 2.35 -9.83
N LEU A 192 -5.73 3.30 -10.64
CA LEU A 192 -5.80 3.15 -12.10
C LEU A 192 -4.42 3.44 -12.70
N GLN A 193 -4.07 2.72 -13.78
CA GLN A 193 -2.78 2.81 -14.46
C GLN A 193 -2.96 3.14 -15.96
N PRO A 194 -3.40 4.38 -16.28
CA PRO A 194 -3.61 4.78 -17.66
C PRO A 194 -2.34 4.70 -18.49
N LYS A 195 -2.48 4.22 -19.74
CA LYS A 195 -1.38 4.22 -20.69
C LYS A 195 -0.96 5.65 -21.03
N GLY A 196 0.35 5.91 -21.10
CA GLY A 196 0.90 7.22 -21.48
C GLY A 196 0.90 8.27 -20.36
N VAL A 197 0.52 7.88 -19.14
CA VAL A 197 0.62 8.69 -17.92
C VAL A 197 1.71 8.08 -17.03
N PRO A 198 2.47 8.87 -16.26
CA PRO A 198 3.38 8.33 -15.27
C PRO A 198 2.66 7.34 -14.33
N ALA A 199 3.28 6.18 -14.11
CA ALA A 199 2.67 5.16 -13.26
C ALA A 199 2.50 5.66 -11.82
N PHE A 200 1.38 5.30 -11.20
CA PHE A 200 1.15 5.56 -9.78
C PHE A 200 1.68 4.37 -8.98
N GLY A 201 2.67 4.58 -8.11
CA GLY A 201 3.53 3.52 -7.59
C GLY A 201 3.68 3.49 -6.08
N PRO A 202 4.65 2.70 -5.58
CA PRO A 202 4.94 2.56 -4.15
C PRO A 202 5.83 3.67 -3.59
N GLY A 203 6.10 4.75 -4.35
CA GLY A 203 6.94 5.84 -3.87
C GLY A 203 6.19 6.81 -2.95
N PHE A 204 6.79 7.98 -2.69
CA PHE A 204 6.18 8.93 -1.77
C PHE A 204 4.83 9.41 -2.31
N SER A 205 3.77 9.12 -1.57
CA SER A 205 2.43 9.59 -1.88
C SER A 205 1.68 9.99 -0.60
N ALA A 206 0.71 10.87 -0.74
CA ALA A 206 -0.12 11.35 0.35
C ALA A 206 -1.59 11.11 0.04
N ALA A 207 -2.32 10.52 0.99
CA ALA A 207 -3.74 10.28 0.87
C ALA A 207 -4.54 11.03 1.94
N TYR A 208 -5.65 11.60 1.50
CA TYR A 208 -6.62 12.32 2.29
C TYR A 208 -7.95 11.64 2.07
N THR A 209 -8.57 11.17 3.13
CA THR A 209 -9.86 10.50 3.06
C THR A 209 -10.89 11.27 3.85
N LYS A 210 -12.12 11.29 3.34
CA LYS A 210 -13.19 12.08 3.93
C LYS A 210 -14.50 11.33 3.93
N THR A 211 -15.29 11.65 4.95
CA THR A 211 -16.66 11.18 5.10
C THR A 211 -17.59 12.15 4.38
N TYR A 212 -18.25 11.69 3.32
CA TYR A 212 -19.28 12.44 2.60
C TYR A 212 -20.62 11.70 2.78
N GLY A 213 -21.14 11.70 4.01
CA GLY A 213 -22.31 10.89 4.37
C GLY A 213 -22.02 9.39 4.24
N HIS A 214 -22.79 8.66 3.44
CA HIS A 214 -22.56 7.24 3.13
C HIS A 214 -21.51 6.98 2.03
N TYR A 215 -20.83 8.03 1.57
CA TYR A 215 -19.72 7.94 0.63
C TYR A 215 -18.37 8.11 1.33
N ALA A 216 -17.46 7.15 1.14
CA ALA A 216 -16.06 7.32 1.52
C ALA A 216 -15.30 7.91 0.33
N VAL A 217 -14.75 9.12 0.50
CA VAL A 217 -13.96 9.80 -0.54
C VAL A 217 -12.48 9.58 -0.26
N VAL A 218 -11.73 9.21 -1.28
CA VAL A 218 -10.29 9.00 -1.23
C VAL A 218 -9.62 9.90 -2.28
N THR A 219 -8.77 10.79 -1.83
CA THR A 219 -7.90 11.61 -2.67
C THR A 219 -6.47 11.19 -2.38
N TRP A 220 -5.76 10.67 -3.39
CA TRP A 220 -4.42 10.11 -3.20
C TRP A 220 -3.47 10.57 -4.30
N VAL A 221 -2.42 11.28 -3.91
CA VAL A 221 -1.57 12.02 -4.84
C VAL A 221 -0.11 11.63 -4.68
N GLU A 222 0.61 11.68 -5.80
CA GLU A 222 2.02 11.32 -5.89
C GLU A 222 2.72 12.30 -6.84
N ARG A 223 3.98 12.64 -6.55
CA ARG A 223 4.85 13.13 -7.61
C ARG A 223 5.16 11.99 -8.56
N ALA A 224 5.03 12.22 -9.86
CA ALA A 224 5.26 11.23 -10.89
C ALA A 224 6.55 10.43 -10.64
N GLY A 225 6.42 9.09 -10.58
CA GLY A 225 7.55 8.20 -10.33
C GLY A 225 7.95 8.07 -8.85
N GLY A 226 7.12 8.54 -7.92
CA GLY A 226 7.32 8.33 -6.49
C GLY A 226 8.32 9.27 -5.83
N ALA A 227 8.66 10.38 -6.48
CA ALA A 227 9.67 11.31 -6.00
C ALA A 227 9.25 12.01 -4.70
N GLN A 228 10.22 12.35 -3.85
CA GLN A 228 9.96 13.16 -2.66
C GLN A 228 9.39 14.53 -3.06
N PRO A 229 8.31 15.00 -2.41
CA PRO A 229 7.80 16.33 -2.64
C PRO A 229 8.75 17.37 -2.07
N ALA A 230 8.65 18.62 -2.54
CA ALA A 230 9.41 19.72 -1.97
C ALA A 230 8.98 20.00 -0.51
N SER A 231 7.70 19.73 -0.19
CA SER A 231 7.15 19.78 1.15
C SER A 231 5.83 19.00 1.23
N LEU A 232 5.34 18.70 2.44
CA LEU A 232 3.99 18.15 2.60
C LEU A 232 2.89 19.11 2.13
N ASN A 233 3.11 20.43 2.24
CA ASN A 233 2.17 21.44 1.76
C ASN A 233 1.94 21.33 0.24
N GLU A 234 2.98 20.95 -0.52
CA GLU A 234 2.80 20.67 -1.94
C GLU A 234 1.78 19.56 -2.19
N MET A 235 1.81 18.51 -1.39
CA MET A 235 0.91 17.37 -1.54
C MET A 235 -0.51 17.72 -1.09
N ILE A 236 -0.66 18.60 -0.10
CA ILE A 236 -1.94 19.17 0.30
C ILE A 236 -2.53 20.01 -0.84
N ASP A 237 -1.75 20.94 -1.41
CA ASP A 237 -2.23 21.80 -2.50
C ASP A 237 -2.68 20.97 -3.72
N VAL A 238 -1.93 19.92 -4.05
CA VAL A 238 -2.24 19.01 -5.15
C VAL A 238 -3.46 18.15 -4.83
N SER A 239 -3.62 17.66 -3.60
CA SER A 239 -4.77 16.86 -3.21
C SER A 239 -6.07 17.66 -3.26
N LEU A 240 -6.06 18.92 -2.83
CA LEU A 240 -7.22 19.80 -2.91
C LEU A 240 -7.74 19.95 -4.34
N VAL A 241 -6.85 19.98 -5.34
CA VAL A 241 -7.25 20.04 -6.76
C VAL A 241 -7.95 18.76 -7.17
N VAL A 242 -7.41 17.60 -6.79
CA VAL A 242 -7.97 16.29 -7.13
C VAL A 242 -9.29 16.03 -6.38
N GLU A 243 -9.42 16.55 -5.15
CA GLU A 243 -10.64 16.47 -4.34
C GLU A 243 -11.83 17.17 -5.02
N ASN A 244 -11.62 18.20 -5.86
CA ASN A 244 -12.69 18.82 -6.64
C ASN A 244 -13.46 17.82 -7.54
N ALA A 245 -12.91 16.63 -7.81
CA ALA A 245 -13.67 15.54 -8.45
C ALA A 245 -14.89 15.08 -7.61
N ALA A 246 -14.93 15.40 -6.32
CA ALA A 246 -16.05 15.13 -5.42
C ALA A 246 -17.23 16.10 -5.58
N ASP A 247 -17.12 17.12 -6.42
CA ASP A 247 -18.15 18.17 -6.59
C ASP A 247 -19.55 17.60 -6.88
N PHE A 248 -19.65 16.47 -7.59
CA PHE A 248 -20.93 15.81 -7.85
C PHE A 248 -21.67 15.37 -6.57
N LEU A 249 -20.95 15.12 -5.46
CA LEU A 249 -21.55 14.77 -4.17
C LEU A 249 -22.26 15.97 -3.52
N TYR A 250 -21.84 17.19 -3.81
CA TYR A 250 -22.60 18.38 -3.41
C TYR A 250 -23.91 18.47 -4.20
N GLY A 251 -23.89 18.17 -5.50
CA GLY A 251 -25.13 18.05 -6.29
C GLY A 251 -26.07 16.98 -5.73
N ARG A 252 -25.53 15.86 -5.23
CA ARG A 252 -26.29 14.82 -4.52
C ARG A 252 -26.90 15.35 -3.22
N LEU A 253 -26.13 16.11 -2.45
CA LEU A 253 -26.55 16.73 -1.20
C LEU A 253 -27.70 17.74 -1.44
N ASP A 254 -27.60 18.55 -2.48
CA ASP A 254 -28.62 19.53 -2.86
C ASP A 254 -29.96 18.83 -3.20
N LEU A 255 -29.87 17.75 -3.98
CA LEU A 255 -31.04 16.97 -4.39
C LEU A 255 -31.76 16.35 -3.18
N VAL A 256 -31.04 15.81 -2.19
CA VAL A 256 -31.67 15.28 -0.98
C VAL A 256 -32.10 16.37 0.01
N SER A 257 -31.48 17.54 -0.08
CA SER A 257 -31.81 18.70 0.77
C SER A 257 -33.07 19.43 0.34
N GLY A 258 -33.62 19.13 -0.84
CA GLY A 258 -34.69 19.92 -1.45
C GLY A 258 -34.25 21.32 -1.82
N ALA A 259 -32.93 21.58 -1.88
CA ALA A 259 -32.41 22.82 -2.40
C ALA A 259 -32.77 22.86 -3.89
N LYS A 260 -33.60 23.81 -4.30
CA LYS A 260 -33.74 24.11 -5.72
C LYS A 260 -32.34 24.43 -6.23
N ALA A 261 -31.91 23.78 -7.31
CA ALA A 261 -30.76 24.24 -8.08
C ALA A 261 -30.97 25.74 -8.39
N GLY A 262 -30.28 26.61 -7.67
CA GLY A 262 -30.30 28.07 -7.84
C GLY A 262 -29.26 28.45 -8.89
N GLN A 263 -29.59 29.28 -9.88
CA GLN A 263 -29.79 30.74 -9.74
C GLN A 263 -28.55 31.43 -9.21
#